data_AF-A0A6V7QIX6-F1
#
_entry.id   AF-A0A6V7QIX6-F1
#
_cell.length_a   1.000
_cell.length_b   1.000
_cell.length_c   1.000
_cell.angle_alpha   90.00
_cell.angle_beta   90.00
_cell.angle_gamma   90.00
#
_symmetry.space_group_name_H-M   'P 1'
#
loop_
_entity.id
_entity.type
_entity.pdbx_description
1 polymer ?
#
loop_
_entity_poly.entity_id
_entity_poly.type
_entity_poly.pdbx_seq_one_letter_code
_entity_poly.pdbx_strand_id
1 'polypeptide(L)'
;MATIVQYYLLTLFLINIFLFHIPLTKAGVDFIVNTCKHTQNSGFCVAALESDRRSFNASTVVELAGIAIEIATAAAGSTLSLINDLGGQYPGTAAEEALKQCAQLYGNAIDDLEEARKDVWAGDYSGAAEPVDSAWEAPRSCEDAFADRSLSSPVVAEDKDVDVKCGLCFDLVDLLNS
;
A
#
# COMPACT_ATOMS: atom_id res chain seq x y z
N MET A 1 41.17 9.37 9.44
CA MET A 1 40.20 8.63 8.58
C MET A 1 39.33 7.70 9.41
N ALA A 2 39.89 6.78 10.22
CA ALA A 2 39.11 5.86 11.07
C ALA A 2 38.14 6.57 12.05
N THR A 3 38.54 7.71 12.61
CA THR A 3 37.69 8.50 13.52
C THR A 3 36.47 9.12 12.83
N ILE A 4 36.63 9.60 11.58
CA ILE A 4 35.54 10.20 10.79
C ILE A 4 34.50 9.13 10.42
N VAL A 5 34.96 7.95 9.99
CA VAL A 5 34.08 6.82 9.67
C VAL A 5 33.29 6.37 10.91
N GLN A 6 33.94 6.31 12.07
CA GLN A 6 33.27 5.98 13.33
C GLN A 6 32.18 6.99 13.72
N TYR A 7 32.44 8.29 13.58
CA TYR A 7 31.42 9.33 13.84
C TYR A 7 30.23 9.17 12.89
N TYR A 8 30.49 8.92 11.61
CA TYR A 8 29.44 8.74 10.61
C TYR A 8 28.54 7.54 10.92
N LEU A 9 29.13 6.41 11.31
CA LEU A 9 28.40 5.21 11.73
C LEU A 9 27.57 5.45 13.00
N LEU A 10 28.14 6.17 13.98
CA LEU A 10 27.43 6.52 15.23
C LEU A 10 26.25 7.47 14.96
N THR A 11 26.42 8.46 14.07
CA THR A 11 25.33 9.35 13.68
C THR A 11 24.22 8.61 12.95
N LEU A 12 24.55 7.68 12.03
CA LEU A 12 23.56 6.85 11.35
C LEU A 12 22.80 5.95 12.33
N PHE A 13 23.48 5.41 13.33
CA PHE A 13 22.87 4.59 14.36
C PHE A 13 21.91 5.39 15.25
N LEU A 14 22.31 6.59 15.68
CA LEU A 14 21.46 7.48 16.48
C LEU A 14 20.23 7.98 15.70
N ILE A 15 20.39 8.27 14.40
CA ILE A 15 19.27 8.63 13.51
C ILE A 15 18.30 7.46 13.38
N ASN A 16 18.78 6.23 13.18
CA ASN A 16 17.92 5.05 13.14
C ASN A 16 17.16 4.83 14.44
N ILE A 17 17.81 4.99 15.61
CA ILE A 17 17.14 4.90 16.92
C ILE A 17 16.04 5.95 17.05
N PHE A 18 16.31 7.19 16.63
CA PHE A 18 15.33 8.27 16.75
C PHE A 18 14.13 8.08 15.79
N LEU A 19 14.38 7.58 14.57
CA LEU A 19 13.32 7.21 13.61
C LEU A 19 12.50 5.99 14.08
N PHE A 20 13.11 5.05 14.82
CA PHE A 20 12.45 3.86 15.36
C PHE A 20 11.85 4.04 16.77
N HIS A 21 11.96 5.21 17.40
CA HIS A 21 11.41 5.47 18.74
C HIS A 21 10.42 6.63 18.74
N ILE A 22 9.46 6.62 17.81
CA ILE A 22 8.27 7.47 17.90
C ILE A 22 7.41 6.94 19.07
N PRO A 23 7.19 7.73 20.13
CA PRO A 23 6.39 7.28 21.27
C PRO A 23 4.95 7.03 20.82
N LEU A 24 4.45 5.82 21.09
CA LEU A 24 3.04 5.50 20.90
C LEU A 24 2.21 6.38 21.82
N THR A 25 1.43 7.30 21.25
CA THR A 25 0.53 8.13 22.04
C THR A 25 -0.82 7.45 22.15
N LYS A 26 -1.41 7.48 23.35
CA LYS A 26 -2.79 7.01 23.55
C LYS A 26 -3.76 7.74 22.62
N ALA A 27 -3.55 9.04 22.40
CA ALA A 27 -4.38 9.86 21.53
C ALA A 27 -4.34 9.37 20.06
N GLY A 28 -3.16 9.00 19.54
CA GLY A 28 -3.02 8.44 18.20
C GLY A 28 -3.73 7.09 18.05
N VAL A 29 -3.59 6.20 19.04
CA VAL A 29 -4.33 4.92 19.07
C VAL A 29 -5.83 5.15 19.07
N ASP A 30 -6.32 6.01 19.98
CA ASP A 30 -7.74 6.34 20.09
C ASP A 30 -8.27 6.97 18.78
N PHE A 31 -7.45 7.79 18.10
CA PHE A 31 -7.81 8.39 16.81
C PHE A 31 -7.93 7.34 15.70
N ILE A 32 -6.94 6.46 15.54
CA ILE A 32 -6.99 5.34 14.57
C ILE A 32 -8.24 4.49 14.82
N VAL A 33 -8.45 4.05 16.07
CA VAL A 33 -9.59 3.20 16.44
C VAL A 33 -10.92 3.88 16.17
N ASN A 34 -11.03 5.20 16.40
CA ASN A 34 -12.27 5.93 16.14
C ASN A 34 -12.53 6.11 14.64
N THR A 35 -11.51 6.47 13.85
CA THR A 35 -11.63 6.58 12.39
C THR A 35 -12.01 5.22 11.77
N CYS A 36 -11.33 4.14 12.18
CA CYS A 36 -11.58 2.79 11.68
C CYS A 36 -12.96 2.22 12.05
N LYS A 37 -13.76 2.84 12.91
CA LYS A 37 -15.16 2.40 13.13
C LYS A 37 -16.06 2.70 11.94
N HIS A 38 -15.64 3.60 11.06
CA HIS A 38 -16.40 4.04 9.91
C HIS A 38 -15.95 3.36 8.60
N THR A 39 -15.05 2.37 8.67
CA THR A 39 -14.60 1.56 7.53
C THR A 39 -15.34 0.22 7.49
N GLN A 40 -15.39 -0.42 6.32
CA GLN A 40 -16.07 -1.70 6.12
C GLN A 40 -15.42 -2.82 6.96
N ASN A 41 -14.09 -2.78 7.11
CA ASN A 41 -13.34 -3.73 7.91
C ASN A 41 -12.52 -3.02 9.00
N SER A 42 -13.19 -2.69 10.09
CA SER A 42 -12.60 -1.98 11.24
C SER A 42 -11.36 -2.68 11.81
N GLY A 43 -11.40 -4.02 11.94
CA GLY A 43 -10.28 -4.80 12.48
C GLY A 43 -9.04 -4.75 11.58
N PHE A 44 -9.24 -4.89 10.27
CA PHE A 44 -8.16 -4.75 9.31
C PHE A 44 -7.62 -3.32 9.24
N CYS A 45 -8.50 -2.31 9.24
CA CYS A 45 -8.11 -0.90 9.25
C CYS A 45 -7.17 -0.57 10.41
N VAL A 46 -7.54 -0.98 11.63
CA VAL A 46 -6.69 -0.78 12.81
C VAL A 46 -5.36 -1.52 12.64
N ALA A 47 -5.39 -2.80 12.29
CA ALA A 47 -4.17 -3.60 12.14
C ALA A 47 -3.22 -3.04 11.08
N ALA A 48 -3.75 -2.60 9.93
CA ALA A 48 -2.97 -2.02 8.85
C ALA A 48 -2.36 -0.68 9.27
N LEU A 49 -3.14 0.24 9.82
CA LEU A 49 -2.63 1.55 10.23
C LEU A 49 -1.66 1.45 11.41
N GLU A 50 -1.89 0.57 12.38
CA GLU A 50 -0.97 0.38 13.51
C GLU A 50 0.35 -0.30 13.10
N SER A 51 0.37 -1.02 11.98
CA SER A 51 1.61 -1.58 11.42
C SER A 51 2.56 -0.49 10.90
N ASP A 52 2.02 0.69 10.54
CA ASP A 52 2.79 1.85 10.16
C ASP A 52 2.86 2.87 11.31
N ARG A 53 4.06 3.05 11.86
CA ARG A 53 4.26 3.94 13.01
C ARG A 53 3.92 5.40 12.74
N ARG A 54 3.87 5.82 11.48
CA ARG A 54 3.50 7.19 11.10
C ARG A 54 2.04 7.48 11.44
N SER A 55 1.18 6.45 11.42
CA SER A 55 -0.24 6.57 11.76
C SER A 55 -0.48 7.08 13.18
N PHE A 56 0.42 6.79 14.12
CA PHE A 56 0.27 7.24 15.51
C PHE A 56 0.45 8.74 15.72
N ASN A 57 0.99 9.45 14.71
CA ASN A 57 1.10 10.91 14.72
C ASN A 57 0.00 11.57 13.89
N ALA A 58 -0.82 10.80 13.17
CA ALA A 58 -1.92 11.35 12.40
C ALA A 58 -2.96 11.97 13.35
N SER A 59 -3.38 13.17 13.00
CA SER A 59 -4.38 13.98 13.69
C SER A 59 -5.61 14.25 12.84
N THR A 60 -5.55 13.88 11.55
CA THR A 60 -6.61 14.08 10.55
C THR A 60 -6.84 12.80 9.75
N VAL A 61 -8.05 12.66 9.18
CA VAL A 61 -8.37 11.55 8.27
C VAL A 61 -7.54 11.65 6.98
N VAL A 62 -7.18 12.86 6.53
CA VAL A 62 -6.29 13.10 5.37
C VAL A 62 -4.94 12.41 5.57
N GLU A 63 -4.34 12.55 6.77
CA GLU A 63 -3.07 11.90 7.09
C GLU A 63 -3.19 10.37 7.11
N LEU A 64 -4.29 9.83 7.69
CA LEU A 64 -4.51 8.38 7.70
C LEU A 64 -4.79 7.82 6.30
N ALA A 65 -5.56 8.52 5.46
CA ALA A 65 -5.82 8.15 4.08
C ALA A 65 -4.52 8.15 3.26
N GLY A 66 -3.69 9.18 3.40
CA GLY A 66 -2.38 9.24 2.77
C GLY A 66 -1.46 8.09 3.18
N ILE A 67 -1.45 7.71 4.46
CA ILE A 67 -0.66 6.57 4.95
C ILE A 67 -1.22 5.24 4.43
N ALA A 68 -2.54 5.06 4.41
CA ALA A 68 -3.16 3.86 3.85
C ALA A 68 -2.81 3.68 2.36
N ILE A 69 -2.86 4.77 1.58
CA ILE A 69 -2.45 4.76 0.17
C ILE A 69 -0.99 4.31 0.05
N GLU A 70 -0.08 4.83 0.87
CA GLU A 70 1.32 4.39 0.86
C GLU A 70 1.53 2.93 1.26
N ILE A 71 0.72 2.41 2.19
CA ILE A 71 0.71 0.99 2.56
C ILE A 71 0.28 0.15 1.35
N ALA A 72 -0.77 0.56 0.62
CA ALA A 72 -1.23 -0.12 -0.59
C ALA A 72 -0.19 -0.04 -1.72
N THR A 73 0.42 1.12 -1.96
CA THR A 73 1.47 1.31 -2.96
C THR A 73 2.68 0.41 -2.69
N ALA A 74 3.09 0.30 -1.41
CA ALA A 74 4.21 -0.57 -1.03
C ALA A 74 3.89 -2.06 -1.23
N ALA A 75 2.66 -2.49 -0.94
CA ALA A 75 2.20 -3.84 -1.21
C ALA A 75 2.18 -4.12 -2.72
N ALA A 76 1.57 -3.24 -3.51
CA ALA A 76 1.53 -3.34 -4.97
C ALA A 76 2.95 -3.40 -5.58
N GLY A 77 3.88 -2.57 -5.10
CA GLY A 77 5.28 -2.59 -5.53
C GLY A 77 6.01 -3.89 -5.17
N SER A 78 5.73 -4.46 -4.00
CA SER A 78 6.28 -5.75 -3.59
C SER A 78 5.73 -6.89 -4.45
N THR A 79 4.43 -6.88 -4.75
CA THR A 79 3.78 -7.84 -5.66
C THR A 79 4.34 -7.73 -7.07
N LEU A 80 4.51 -6.52 -7.59
CA LEU A 80 5.14 -6.28 -8.89
C LEU A 80 6.55 -6.86 -8.97
N SER A 81 7.36 -6.68 -7.91
CA SER A 81 8.71 -7.27 -7.85
C SER A 81 8.64 -8.80 -7.91
N LEU A 82 7.74 -9.42 -7.13
CA LEU A 82 7.54 -10.87 -7.14
C LEU A 82 7.10 -11.37 -8.51
N ILE A 83 6.14 -10.70 -9.16
CA ILE A 83 5.66 -11.05 -10.50
C ILE A 83 6.81 -11.02 -11.52
N ASN A 84 7.67 -10.00 -11.47
CA ASN A 84 8.81 -9.90 -12.37
C ASN A 84 9.82 -11.04 -12.15
N ASP A 85 10.11 -11.39 -10.88
CA ASP A 85 10.99 -12.50 -10.53
C ASP A 85 10.43 -13.86 -10.96
N LEU A 86 9.11 -14.04 -10.84
CA LEU A 86 8.40 -15.24 -11.32
C LEU A 86 8.43 -15.31 -12.85
N GLY A 87 8.24 -14.18 -13.54
CA GLY A 87 8.22 -14.13 -15.00
C GLY A 87 9.51 -14.69 -15.62
N GLY A 88 10.65 -14.40 -15.01
CA GLY A 88 11.96 -14.92 -15.43
C GLY A 88 12.10 -16.46 -15.32
N GLN A 89 11.24 -17.13 -14.57
CA GLN A 89 11.27 -18.58 -14.36
C GLN A 89 10.45 -19.36 -15.39
N TYR A 90 9.58 -18.69 -16.16
CA TYR A 90 8.63 -19.32 -17.08
C TYR A 90 8.79 -18.89 -18.56
N PRO A 91 10.01 -18.71 -19.10
CA PRO A 91 10.20 -18.08 -20.40
C PRO A 91 9.50 -18.84 -21.54
N GLY A 92 8.75 -18.10 -22.37
CA GLY A 92 8.03 -18.59 -23.54
C GLY A 92 6.73 -19.34 -23.21
N THR A 93 6.20 -19.21 -22.00
CA THR A 93 4.98 -19.93 -21.58
C THR A 93 3.79 -18.99 -21.41
N ALA A 94 2.57 -19.56 -21.43
CA ALA A 94 1.35 -18.83 -21.10
C ALA A 94 1.39 -18.22 -19.67
N ALA A 95 2.13 -18.83 -18.74
CA ALA A 95 2.31 -18.28 -17.40
C ALA A 95 3.16 -17.00 -17.42
N GLU A 96 4.21 -16.92 -18.23
CA GLU A 96 4.97 -15.66 -18.41
C GLU A 96 4.10 -14.57 -19.03
N GLU A 97 3.24 -14.90 -19.99
CA GLU A 97 2.31 -13.93 -20.58
C GLU A 97 1.31 -13.39 -19.54
N ALA A 98 0.74 -14.26 -18.70
CA ALA A 98 -0.10 -13.85 -17.58
C ALA A 98 0.66 -12.94 -16.60
N LEU A 99 1.89 -13.31 -16.21
CA LEU A 99 2.73 -12.52 -15.32
C LEU A 99 3.08 -11.15 -15.92
N LYS A 100 3.34 -11.06 -17.23
CA LYS A 100 3.57 -9.76 -17.91
C LYS A 100 2.33 -8.87 -17.87
N GLN A 101 1.14 -9.45 -18.05
CA GLN A 101 -0.12 -8.73 -17.93
C GLN A 101 -0.33 -8.24 -16.49
N CYS A 102 -0.11 -9.09 -15.49
CA CYS A 102 -0.13 -8.70 -14.09
C CYS A 102 0.87 -7.58 -13.78
N ALA A 103 2.10 -7.67 -14.30
CA ALA A 103 3.12 -6.65 -14.07
C ALA A 103 2.68 -5.27 -14.60
N GLN A 104 2.01 -5.23 -15.76
CA GLN A 104 1.45 -3.99 -16.29
C GLN A 104 0.31 -3.46 -15.41
N LEU A 105 -0.61 -4.32 -14.99
CA LEU A 105 -1.73 -3.96 -14.11
C LEU A 105 -1.23 -3.37 -12.78
N TYR A 106 -0.22 -4.00 -12.18
CA TYR A 106 0.39 -3.53 -10.94
C TYR A 106 1.20 -2.24 -11.11
N GLY A 107 1.88 -2.07 -12.26
CA GLY A 107 2.53 -0.80 -12.60
C GLY A 107 1.52 0.35 -12.66
N ASN A 108 0.39 0.14 -13.35
CA ASN A 108 -0.68 1.13 -13.42
C ASN A 108 -1.30 1.41 -12.04
N ALA A 109 -1.56 0.37 -11.24
CA ALA A 109 -2.12 0.53 -9.89
C ALA A 109 -1.21 1.37 -8.98
N ILE A 110 0.12 1.24 -9.12
CA ILE A 110 1.07 2.07 -8.38
C ILE A 110 0.95 3.54 -8.81
N ASP A 111 0.92 3.80 -10.12
CA ASP A 111 0.76 5.16 -10.66
C ASP A 111 -0.56 5.81 -10.20
N ASP A 112 -1.66 5.05 -10.26
CA ASP A 112 -2.98 5.48 -9.80
C ASP A 112 -2.98 5.78 -8.30
N LEU A 113 -2.43 4.89 -7.45
CA LEU A 113 -2.32 5.15 -6.01
C LEU A 113 -1.46 6.40 -5.71
N GLU A 114 -0.41 6.65 -6.49
CA GLU A 114 0.38 7.88 -6.34
C GLU A 114 -0.38 9.14 -6.76
N GLU A 115 -1.26 9.05 -7.75
CA GLU A 115 -2.20 10.12 -8.13
C GLU A 115 -3.23 10.36 -7.03
N ALA A 116 -3.91 9.31 -6.55
CA ALA A 116 -4.84 9.39 -5.43
C ALA A 116 -4.23 10.09 -4.21
N ARG A 117 -2.96 9.77 -3.89
CA ARG A 117 -2.26 10.41 -2.79
C ARG A 117 -2.13 11.92 -3.02
N LYS A 118 -1.75 12.36 -4.23
CA LYS A 118 -1.63 13.79 -4.56
C LYS A 118 -2.96 14.51 -4.40
N ASP A 119 -4.05 13.89 -4.84
CA ASP A 119 -5.39 14.45 -4.78
C ASP A 119 -5.89 14.58 -3.33
N VAL A 120 -5.64 13.56 -2.49
CA VAL A 120 -5.91 13.63 -1.04
C VAL A 120 -5.18 14.81 -0.40
N TRP A 121 -3.90 15.04 -0.72
CA TRP A 121 -3.14 16.17 -0.16
C TRP A 121 -3.54 17.52 -0.75
N ALA A 122 -4.09 17.53 -1.97
CA ALA A 122 -4.65 18.73 -2.60
C ALA A 122 -6.06 19.07 -2.10
N GLY A 123 -6.70 18.15 -1.38
CA GLY A 123 -8.09 18.30 -0.92
C GLY A 123 -9.14 17.92 -1.98
N ASP A 124 -8.73 17.29 -3.09
CA ASP A 124 -9.63 16.77 -4.12
C ASP A 124 -10.01 15.32 -3.84
N TYR A 125 -10.83 15.11 -2.80
CA TYR A 125 -11.20 13.77 -2.36
C TYR A 125 -12.12 13.05 -3.35
N SER A 126 -12.88 13.79 -4.15
CA SER A 126 -13.65 13.22 -5.26
C SER A 126 -12.74 12.70 -6.37
N GLY A 127 -11.71 13.48 -6.72
CA GLY A 127 -10.68 13.09 -7.68
C GLY A 127 -9.86 11.90 -7.20
N ALA A 128 -9.61 11.80 -5.89
CA ALA A 128 -8.84 10.70 -5.31
C ALA A 128 -9.55 9.32 -5.34
N ALA A 129 -10.89 9.27 -5.40
CA ALA A 129 -11.64 8.02 -5.32
C ALA A 129 -11.52 7.17 -6.59
N GLU A 130 -11.53 7.80 -7.77
CA GLU A 130 -11.39 7.14 -9.07
C GLU A 130 -10.06 6.38 -9.24
N PRO A 131 -8.88 6.97 -9.00
CA PRO A 131 -7.61 6.26 -9.09
C PRO A 131 -7.47 5.15 -8.04
N VAL A 132 -8.04 5.29 -6.83
CA VAL A 132 -8.07 4.19 -5.86
C VAL A 132 -8.90 3.01 -6.39
N ASP A 133 -10.06 3.27 -6.98
CA ASP A 133 -10.92 2.24 -7.57
C ASP A 133 -10.22 1.53 -8.73
N SER A 134 -9.58 2.29 -9.63
CA SER A 134 -8.76 1.76 -10.72
C SER A 134 -7.64 0.84 -10.22
N ALA A 135 -6.88 1.28 -9.21
CA ALA A 135 -5.85 0.46 -8.59
C ALA A 135 -6.42 -0.81 -7.91
N TRP A 136 -7.62 -0.73 -7.37
CA TRP A 136 -8.31 -1.85 -6.72
C TRP A 136 -8.73 -2.95 -7.72
N GLU A 137 -8.82 -2.65 -9.02
CA GLU A 137 -9.11 -3.67 -10.03
C GLU A 137 -7.92 -4.56 -10.39
N ALA A 138 -6.69 -4.12 -10.11
CA ALA A 138 -5.48 -4.80 -10.55
C ALA A 138 -5.33 -6.23 -9.98
N PRO A 139 -5.58 -6.50 -8.68
CA PRO A 139 -5.53 -7.86 -8.13
C PRO A 139 -6.48 -8.83 -8.84
N ARG A 140 -7.77 -8.43 -8.99
CA ARG A 140 -8.76 -9.28 -9.68
C ARG A 140 -8.36 -9.52 -11.13
N SER A 141 -7.92 -8.47 -11.82
CA SER A 141 -7.54 -8.54 -13.22
C SER A 141 -6.27 -9.39 -13.44
N CYS A 142 -5.37 -9.45 -12.45
CA CYS A 142 -4.23 -10.37 -12.48
C CYS A 142 -4.69 -11.82 -12.36
N GLU A 143 -5.57 -12.14 -11.41
CA GLU A 143 -6.16 -13.48 -11.29
C GLU A 143 -6.91 -13.90 -12.57
N ASP A 144 -7.68 -12.98 -13.16
CA ASP A 144 -8.38 -13.19 -14.44
C ASP A 144 -7.39 -13.49 -15.58
N ALA A 145 -6.22 -12.83 -15.62
CA ALA A 145 -5.20 -13.10 -16.64
C ALA A 145 -4.65 -14.54 -16.60
N PHE A 146 -4.59 -15.16 -15.41
CA PHE A 146 -4.28 -16.58 -15.27
C PHE A 146 -5.47 -17.47 -15.61
N ALA A 147 -6.66 -17.12 -15.12
CA ALA A 147 -7.88 -17.89 -15.36
C ALA A 147 -8.24 -18.01 -16.85
N ASP A 148 -8.09 -16.92 -17.61
CA ASP A 148 -8.29 -16.87 -19.08
C ASP A 148 -7.38 -17.84 -19.84
N ARG A 149 -6.23 -18.19 -19.24
CA ARG A 149 -5.26 -19.14 -19.77
C ARG A 149 -5.41 -20.54 -19.17
N SER A 150 -6.46 -20.76 -18.37
CA SER A 150 -6.70 -22.00 -17.62
C SER A 150 -5.53 -22.37 -16.70
N LEU A 151 -4.89 -21.36 -16.11
CA LEU A 151 -3.78 -21.51 -15.16
C LEU A 151 -4.21 -21.09 -13.76
N SER A 152 -3.48 -21.57 -12.75
CA SER A 152 -3.57 -21.06 -11.39
C SER A 152 -2.56 -19.95 -11.18
N SER A 153 -2.98 -18.84 -10.60
CA SER A 153 -2.10 -17.74 -10.22
C SER A 153 -1.13 -18.16 -9.11
N PRO A 154 0.16 -17.83 -9.23
CA PRO A 154 1.14 -18.00 -8.16
C PRO A 154 1.13 -16.87 -7.14
N VAL A 155 0.32 -15.82 -7.32
CA VAL A 155 0.33 -14.58 -6.51
C VAL A 155 -1.00 -14.27 -5.81
N VAL A 156 -1.87 -15.29 -5.63
CA VAL A 156 -3.21 -15.14 -5.01
C VAL A 156 -3.17 -14.48 -3.63
N ALA A 157 -2.15 -14.76 -2.83
CA ALA A 157 -2.04 -14.21 -1.48
C ALA A 157 -1.68 -12.72 -1.52
N GLU A 158 -0.80 -12.34 -2.43
CA GLU A 158 -0.34 -10.99 -2.68
C GLU A 158 -1.44 -10.13 -3.31
N ASP A 159 -2.18 -10.69 -4.27
CA ASP A 159 -3.37 -10.06 -4.86
C ASP A 159 -4.42 -9.77 -3.79
N LYS A 160 -4.70 -10.74 -2.91
CA LYS A 160 -5.61 -10.53 -1.79
C LYS A 160 -5.11 -9.46 -0.81
N ASP A 161 -3.81 -9.40 -0.56
CA ASP A 161 -3.24 -8.41 0.36
C ASP A 161 -3.38 -6.99 -0.19
N VAL A 162 -3.17 -6.80 -1.49
CA VAL A 162 -3.37 -5.52 -2.18
C VAL A 162 -4.84 -5.15 -2.24
N ASP A 163 -5.73 -6.11 -2.55
CA ASP A 163 -7.18 -5.91 -2.58
C ASP A 163 -7.70 -5.31 -1.26
N VAL A 164 -7.39 -5.93 -0.11
CA VAL A 164 -7.86 -5.41 1.19
C VAL A 164 -7.24 -4.06 1.55
N LYS A 165 -6.02 -3.77 1.06
CA LYS A 165 -5.35 -2.47 1.27
C LYS A 165 -5.96 -1.37 0.41
N CYS A 166 -6.29 -1.65 -0.86
CA CYS A 166 -7.01 -0.72 -1.72
C CYS A 166 -8.42 -0.44 -1.17
N GLY A 167 -9.12 -1.47 -0.66
CA GLY A 167 -10.39 -1.27 0.04
C GLY A 167 -10.29 -0.37 1.27
N LEU A 168 -9.21 -0.49 2.07
CA LEU A 168 -8.94 0.45 3.16
C LEU A 168 -8.70 1.88 2.65
N CYS A 169 -7.97 2.05 1.54
CA CYS A 169 -7.76 3.37 0.94
C CYS A 169 -9.10 3.99 0.53
N PHE A 170 -9.94 3.22 -0.14
CA PHE A 170 -11.25 3.65 -0.60
C PHE A 170 -12.12 4.09 0.57
N ASP A 171 -12.22 3.27 1.62
CA ASP A 171 -12.99 3.61 2.82
C ASP A 171 -12.53 4.94 3.44
N LEU A 172 -11.22 5.16 3.58
CA LEU A 172 -10.70 6.39 4.19
C LEU A 172 -10.87 7.63 3.29
N VAL A 173 -10.80 7.47 1.96
CA VAL A 173 -11.09 8.55 1.01
C VAL A 173 -12.59 8.88 1.01
N ASP A 174 -13.47 7.89 1.10
CA ASP A 174 -14.93 8.09 1.19
C ASP A 174 -15.33 8.88 2.46
N LEU A 175 -14.65 8.63 3.59
CA LEU A 175 -14.84 9.43 4.81
C LEU A 175 -14.49 10.90 4.64
N LEU A 176 -13.60 11.26 3.69
CA LEU A 176 -13.24 12.65 3.41
C LEU A 176 -14.28 13.35 2.52
N ASN A 177 -15.11 12.60 1.80
CA ASN A 177 -16.20 13.10 0.95
C ASN A 177 -17.54 13.27 1.70
N SER A 178 -17.62 12.82 2.96
CA SER A 178 -18.83 12.80 3.80
C SER A 178 -18.99 14.06 4.67
#